data_AF-A0AAE1PW13-F1
#
_entry.id   AF-A0AAE1PW13-F1
#
_cell.length_a   1.000
_cell.length_b   1.000
_cell.length_c   1.000
_cell.angle_alpha   90.00
_cell.angle_beta   90.00
_cell.angle_gamma   90.00
#
_symmetry.space_group_name_H-M   'P 1'
#
loop_
_entity.id
_entity.type
_entity.pdbx_description
1 polymer ?
#
loop_
_entity_poly.entity_id
_entity_poly.type
_entity_poly.pdbx_seq_one_letter_code
_entity_poly.pdbx_strand_id
1 'polypeptide(L)'
;MRESGLSTCDIAEEVGVHRTTVYRWLKRWDEEGNLRDHSKPGRARKITAEEDRRIREYFETHPFSNAIAAREHLQLDLSAETIRKRMKEMGFRHRTPAIKPKLTERHRELRLQFAQRYDEENVYQVARSGRVTCNVWGWIFLHGVGEVTEIEGRFTSDTYLEILEEVMLPSVRSYALPFPETILFMQDNCPVHTARGYKGKPCRADFNGH
;
A
#
# COMPACT_ATOMS: atom_id res chain seq x y z
N MET A 1 -49.14 -46.18 2.85
CA MET A 1 -49.83 -46.20 4.16
C MET A 1 -51.11 -45.37 4.16
N ARG A 2 -51.09 -44.07 3.82
CA ARG A 2 -52.34 -43.29 3.70
C ARG A 2 -53.18 -43.64 2.46
N GLU A 3 -52.54 -43.84 1.31
CA GLU A 3 -53.21 -44.32 0.08
C GLU A 3 -53.77 -45.74 0.22
N SER A 4 -53.38 -46.44 1.30
CA SER A 4 -53.82 -47.79 1.64
C SER A 4 -55.10 -47.81 2.49
N GLY A 5 -55.70 -46.65 2.82
CA GLY A 5 -56.96 -46.55 3.57
C GLY A 5 -56.84 -46.83 5.08
N LEU A 6 -55.62 -46.94 5.62
CA LEU A 6 -55.37 -47.25 7.04
C LEU A 6 -55.77 -46.07 7.94
N SER A 7 -56.37 -46.39 9.10
CA SER A 7 -56.75 -45.37 10.07
C SER A 7 -55.51 -44.81 10.79
N THR A 8 -55.63 -43.62 11.37
CA THR A 8 -54.53 -43.00 12.14
C THR A 8 -54.11 -43.81 13.37
N CYS A 9 -54.99 -44.68 13.90
CA CYS A 9 -54.67 -45.61 14.98
C CYS A 9 -53.80 -46.76 14.48
N ASP A 10 -54.15 -47.35 13.34
CA ASP A 10 -53.42 -48.50 12.77
C ASP A 10 -51.99 -48.09 12.38
N ILE A 11 -51.82 -46.88 11.83
CA ILE A 11 -50.50 -46.32 11.52
C ILE A 11 -49.70 -46.05 12.81
N ALA A 12 -50.37 -45.67 13.90
CA ALA A 12 -49.73 -45.41 15.19
C ALA A 12 -49.23 -46.70 15.87
N GLU A 13 -50.00 -47.77 15.80
CA GLU A 13 -49.63 -49.10 16.31
C GLU A 13 -48.49 -49.72 15.49
N GLU A 14 -48.56 -49.63 14.16
CA GLU A 14 -47.54 -50.17 13.25
C GLU A 14 -46.18 -49.46 13.40
N VAL A 15 -46.19 -48.13 13.55
CA VAL A 15 -44.96 -47.32 13.64
C VAL A 15 -44.48 -47.16 15.08
N GLY A 16 -45.28 -47.54 16.07
CA GLY A 16 -44.93 -47.42 17.49
C GLY A 16 -44.86 -45.96 17.99
N VAL A 17 -45.61 -45.05 17.36
CA VAL A 17 -45.61 -43.62 17.70
C VAL A 17 -47.01 -43.20 18.10
N HIS A 18 -47.14 -42.33 19.11
CA HIS A 18 -48.44 -41.88 19.61
C HIS A 18 -49.35 -41.31 18.49
N ARG A 19 -50.63 -41.69 18.48
CA ARG A 19 -51.63 -41.31 17.46
C ARG A 19 -51.67 -39.81 17.14
N THR A 20 -51.51 -38.96 18.16
CA THR A 20 -51.52 -37.49 17.95
C THR A 20 -50.32 -37.00 17.15
N THR A 21 -49.17 -37.68 17.23
CA THR A 21 -48.00 -37.40 16.40
C THR A 21 -48.30 -37.79 14.96
N VAL A 22 -48.83 -39.00 14.72
CA VAL A 22 -49.23 -39.42 13.36
C VAL A 22 -50.23 -38.44 12.75
N TYR A 23 -51.26 -38.03 13.52
CA TYR A 23 -52.21 -37.00 13.09
C TYR A 23 -51.55 -35.66 12.75
N ARG A 24 -50.64 -35.15 13.61
CA ARG A 24 -49.91 -33.90 13.37
C ARG A 24 -49.06 -33.96 12.10
N TRP A 25 -48.38 -35.08 11.87
CA TRP A 25 -47.55 -35.29 10.68
C TRP A 25 -48.41 -35.38 9.40
N LEU A 26 -49.55 -36.08 9.44
CA LEU A 26 -50.47 -36.16 8.30
C LEU A 26 -51.11 -34.81 7.99
N LYS A 27 -51.59 -34.09 9.01
CA LYS A 27 -52.14 -32.75 8.85
C LYS A 27 -51.11 -31.79 8.25
N ARG A 28 -49.86 -31.86 8.70
CA ARG A 28 -48.78 -31.05 8.16
C ARG A 28 -48.45 -31.39 6.71
N TRP A 29 -48.48 -32.67 6.35
CA TRP A 29 -48.30 -33.10 4.96
C TRP A 29 -49.43 -32.58 4.06
N ASP A 30 -50.68 -32.58 4.55
CA ASP A 30 -51.82 -32.02 3.82
C ASP A 30 -51.72 -30.50 3.61
N GLU A 31 -51.24 -29.78 4.61
CA GLU A 31 -51.17 -28.31 4.58
C GLU A 31 -49.91 -27.79 3.84
N GLU A 32 -48.74 -28.40 4.07
CA GLU A 32 -47.44 -27.88 3.61
C GLU A 32 -46.80 -28.70 2.49
N GLY A 33 -47.31 -29.91 2.21
CA GLY A 33 -46.75 -30.84 1.22
C GLY A 33 -45.33 -31.32 1.53
N ASN A 34 -44.82 -31.08 2.74
CA ASN A 34 -43.47 -31.49 3.14
C ASN A 34 -43.37 -31.77 4.65
N LEU A 35 -42.37 -32.57 5.03
CA LEU A 35 -42.09 -32.94 6.42
C LEU A 35 -40.73 -32.40 6.91
N ARG A 36 -40.18 -31.38 6.26
CA ARG A 36 -38.89 -30.81 6.67
C ARG A 36 -39.04 -30.09 8.00
N ASP A 37 -38.02 -30.08 8.85
CA ASP A 37 -38.10 -29.30 10.10
C ASP A 37 -38.28 -27.81 9.79
N HIS A 38 -39.21 -27.16 10.49
CA HIS A 38 -39.26 -25.70 10.47
C HIS A 38 -38.01 -25.13 11.12
N SER A 39 -37.49 -24.05 10.57
CA SER A 39 -36.43 -23.30 11.21
C SER A 39 -36.93 -22.79 12.56
N LYS A 40 -36.38 -23.35 13.65
CA LYS A 40 -36.65 -22.85 14.99
C LYS A 40 -36.10 -21.42 15.07
N PRO A 41 -36.86 -20.44 15.58
CA PRO A 41 -36.32 -19.11 15.81
C PRO A 41 -35.16 -19.24 16.80
N GLY A 42 -33.97 -18.81 16.37
CA GLY A 42 -32.79 -18.82 17.23
C GLY A 42 -32.94 -17.86 18.41
N ARG A 43 -31.97 -17.89 19.32
CA ARG A 43 -31.91 -16.95 20.45
C ARG A 43 -32.00 -15.50 19.96
N ALA A 44 -32.92 -14.73 20.55
CA ALA A 44 -33.03 -13.30 20.31
C ALA A 44 -31.67 -12.61 20.52
N ARG A 45 -31.34 -11.68 19.61
CA ARG A 45 -30.07 -10.95 19.67
C ARG A 45 -30.07 -10.02 20.88
N LYS A 46 -28.90 -9.84 21.50
CA LYS A 46 -28.73 -8.89 22.62
C LYS A 46 -28.81 -7.42 22.18
N ILE A 47 -28.56 -7.14 20.90
CA ILE A 47 -28.50 -5.81 20.32
C ILE A 47 -29.79 -5.52 19.54
N THR A 48 -30.32 -4.31 19.70
CA THR A 48 -31.43 -3.75 18.93
C THR A 48 -30.95 -3.25 17.55
N ALA A 49 -31.87 -3.12 16.60
CA ALA A 49 -31.55 -2.58 15.27
C ALA A 49 -31.03 -1.12 15.34
N GLU A 50 -31.40 -0.38 16.39
CA GLU A 50 -30.95 0.99 16.62
C GLU A 50 -29.47 1.06 16.99
N GLU A 51 -29.06 0.22 17.94
CA GLU A 51 -27.66 0.13 18.37
C GLU A 51 -26.75 -0.35 17.23
N ASP A 52 -27.22 -1.27 16.40
CA ASP A 52 -26.52 -1.68 15.17
C ASP A 52 -26.28 -0.50 14.21
N ARG A 53 -27.30 0.36 14.04
CA ARG A 53 -27.21 1.56 13.21
C ARG A 53 -26.16 2.53 13.75
N ARG A 54 -26.16 2.75 15.06
CA ARG A 54 -25.19 3.61 15.74
C ARG A 54 -23.76 3.08 15.61
N ILE A 55 -23.57 1.76 15.71
CA ILE A 55 -22.27 1.12 15.47
C ILE A 55 -21.81 1.38 14.03
N ARG A 56 -22.69 1.21 13.03
CA ARG A 56 -22.36 1.47 11.63
C ARG A 56 -21.91 2.92 11.41
N GLU A 57 -22.72 3.87 11.86
CA GLU A 57 -22.47 5.30 11.69
C GLU A 57 -21.15 5.74 12.36
N TYR A 58 -20.85 5.18 13.53
CA TYR A 58 -19.59 5.44 14.23
C TYR A 58 -18.36 4.99 13.41
N PHE A 59 -18.42 3.81 12.79
CA PHE A 59 -17.30 3.30 11.99
C PHE A 59 -17.19 3.95 10.61
N GLU A 60 -18.29 4.47 10.06
CA GLU A 60 -18.25 5.29 8.83
C GLU A 60 -17.59 6.65 9.08
N THR A 61 -17.89 7.29 10.22
CA THR A 61 -17.28 8.56 10.61
C THR A 61 -15.85 8.41 11.12
N HIS A 62 -15.50 7.26 11.71
CA HIS A 62 -14.18 6.99 12.27
C HIS A 62 -13.59 5.66 11.77
N PRO A 63 -13.10 5.58 10.52
CA PRO A 63 -12.64 4.33 9.91
C PRO A 63 -11.48 3.63 10.63
N PHE A 64 -10.68 4.37 11.39
CA PHE A 64 -9.50 3.87 12.12
C PHE A 64 -9.76 3.61 13.61
N SER A 65 -11.02 3.76 14.05
CA SER A 65 -11.40 3.51 15.44
C SER A 65 -11.38 2.02 15.79
N ASN A 66 -11.28 1.70 17.08
CA ASN A 66 -11.28 0.33 17.57
C ASN A 66 -12.62 -0.02 18.26
N ALA A 67 -12.92 -1.31 18.40
CA ALA A 67 -14.18 -1.77 19.00
C ALA A 67 -14.34 -1.37 20.49
N ILE A 68 -13.25 -1.11 21.21
CA ILE A 68 -13.28 -0.65 22.61
C ILE A 68 -13.68 0.82 22.67
N ALA A 69 -13.12 1.65 21.79
CA ALA A 69 -13.48 3.05 21.63
C ALA A 69 -14.94 3.21 21.19
N ALA A 70 -15.41 2.38 20.26
CA ALA A 70 -16.82 2.35 19.87
C ALA A 70 -17.74 2.00 21.06
N ARG A 71 -17.36 1.02 21.89
CA ARG A 71 -18.10 0.64 23.10
C ARG A 71 -18.21 1.81 24.08
N GLU A 72 -17.10 2.49 24.35
CA GLU A 72 -17.03 3.61 25.29
C GLU A 72 -17.79 4.84 24.76
N HIS A 73 -17.64 5.15 23.48
CA HIS A 73 -18.30 6.30 22.86
C HIS A 73 -19.83 6.12 22.76
N LEU A 74 -20.28 4.92 22.44
CA LEU A 74 -21.71 4.60 22.33
C LEU A 74 -22.35 4.19 23.67
N GLN A 75 -21.54 4.07 24.73
CA GLN A 75 -21.94 3.63 26.08
C GLN A 75 -22.72 2.30 26.06
N LEU A 76 -22.26 1.35 25.24
CA LEU A 76 -22.91 0.04 25.10
C LEU A 76 -22.44 -0.92 26.19
N ASP A 77 -23.36 -1.52 26.92
CA ASP A 77 -23.07 -2.57 27.92
C ASP A 77 -22.85 -3.94 27.26
N LEU A 78 -21.86 -3.99 26.36
CA LEU A 78 -21.57 -5.15 25.52
C LEU A 78 -20.07 -5.42 25.48
N SER A 79 -19.72 -6.67 25.26
CA SER A 79 -18.33 -7.03 25.01
C SER A 79 -17.86 -6.45 23.67
N ALA A 80 -16.59 -6.03 23.61
CA ALA A 80 -15.97 -5.61 22.35
C ALA A 80 -16.06 -6.69 21.25
N GLU A 81 -16.14 -7.96 21.64
CA GLU A 81 -16.31 -9.08 20.70
C GLU A 81 -17.70 -9.10 20.03
N THR A 82 -18.74 -8.69 20.75
CA THR A 82 -20.08 -8.54 20.16
C THR A 82 -20.03 -7.49 19.05
N ILE A 83 -19.38 -6.35 19.30
CA ILE A 83 -19.20 -5.29 18.30
C ILE A 83 -18.40 -5.79 17.08
N ARG A 84 -17.29 -6.51 17.29
CA ARG A 84 -16.51 -7.09 16.18
C ARG A 84 -17.31 -8.07 15.34
N LYS A 85 -18.12 -8.93 15.97
CA LYS A 85 -19.00 -9.86 15.26
C LYS A 85 -20.03 -9.12 14.41
N ARG A 86 -20.65 -8.07 14.94
CA ARG A 86 -21.60 -7.22 14.18
C ARG A 86 -20.91 -6.49 13.03
N MET A 87 -19.73 -5.92 13.25
CA MET A 87 -18.94 -5.31 12.17
C MET A 87 -18.70 -6.30 11.03
N LYS A 88 -18.33 -7.55 11.35
CA LYS A 88 -18.11 -8.60 10.34
C LYS A 88 -19.39 -8.96 9.59
N GLU A 89 -20.52 -9.08 10.29
CA GLU A 89 -21.84 -9.32 9.68
C GLU A 89 -22.27 -8.16 8.77
N MET A 90 -21.92 -6.92 9.12
CA MET A 90 -22.16 -5.72 8.31
C MET A 90 -21.16 -5.55 7.15
N GLY A 91 -20.19 -6.46 6.99
CA GLY A 91 -19.22 -6.44 5.90
C GLY A 91 -17.99 -5.57 6.15
N PHE A 92 -17.85 -4.96 7.33
CA PHE A 92 -16.65 -4.19 7.66
C PHE A 92 -15.43 -5.12 7.78
N ARG A 93 -14.34 -4.71 7.14
CA ARG A 93 -13.05 -5.40 7.21
C ARG A 93 -12.05 -4.50 7.91
N HIS A 94 -11.60 -4.91 9.09
CA HIS A 94 -10.48 -4.26 9.75
C HIS A 94 -9.18 -4.54 8.98
N ARG A 95 -8.38 -3.50 8.77
CA ARG A 95 -7.04 -3.57 8.16
C ARG A 95 -6.10 -2.68 8.95
N THR A 96 -4.86 -3.10 9.06
CA THR A 96 -3.81 -2.24 9.58
C THR A 96 -3.51 -1.16 8.52
N PRO A 97 -3.63 0.15 8.84
CA PRO A 97 -3.33 1.20 7.87
C PRO A 97 -1.85 1.15 7.48
N ALA A 98 -1.56 1.43 6.21
CA ALA A 98 -0.18 1.52 5.75
C ALA A 98 0.53 2.71 6.42
N ILE A 99 1.66 2.46 7.06
CA ILE A 99 2.50 3.51 7.63
C ILE A 99 3.10 4.30 6.46
N LYS A 100 2.74 5.58 6.34
CA LYS A 100 3.28 6.49 5.32
C LYS A 100 4.01 7.63 6.04
N PRO A 101 5.23 8.00 5.60
CA PRO A 101 5.88 9.20 6.13
C PRO A 101 5.00 10.41 5.86
N LYS A 102 4.92 11.33 6.83
CA LYS A 102 4.16 12.58 6.68
C LYS A 102 4.76 13.38 5.54
N LEU A 103 4.02 13.54 4.44
CA LEU A 103 4.43 14.38 3.34
C LEU A 103 4.20 15.84 3.74
N THR A 104 5.27 16.63 3.68
CA THR A 104 5.16 18.09 3.70
C THR A 104 4.48 18.56 2.43
N GLU A 105 3.94 19.78 2.44
CA GLU A 105 3.26 20.34 1.27
C GLU A 105 4.20 20.39 0.04
N ARG A 106 5.44 20.85 0.26
CA ARG A 106 6.51 20.80 -0.75
C ARG A 106 6.73 19.40 -1.32
N HIS A 107 6.69 18.35 -0.50
CA HIS A 107 6.85 16.97 -0.99
C HIS A 107 5.64 16.50 -1.82
N ARG A 108 4.44 17.02 -1.56
CA ARG A 108 3.25 16.72 -2.36
C ARG A 108 3.34 17.38 -3.73
N GLU A 109 3.70 18.66 -3.78
CA GLU A 109 3.90 19.40 -5.03
C GLU A 109 4.96 18.75 -5.92
N LEU A 110 6.13 18.43 -5.37
CA LEU A 110 7.20 17.78 -6.12
C LEU A 110 6.78 16.40 -6.64
N ARG A 111 6.03 15.63 -5.85
CA ARG A 111 5.53 14.31 -6.29
C ARG A 111 4.46 14.42 -7.36
N LEU A 112 3.59 15.43 -7.29
CA LEU A 112 2.58 15.68 -8.30
C LEU A 112 3.23 16.11 -9.62
N GLN A 113 4.15 17.08 -9.57
CA GLN A 113 4.93 17.51 -10.74
C GLN A 113 5.73 16.34 -11.35
N PHE A 114 6.32 15.48 -10.52
CA PHE A 114 7.02 14.30 -11.01
C PHE A 114 6.08 13.32 -11.72
N ALA A 115 4.90 13.05 -11.14
CA ALA A 115 3.92 12.14 -11.74
C ALA A 115 3.38 12.67 -13.07
N GLN A 116 3.18 13.98 -13.18
CA GLN A 116 2.61 14.66 -14.36
C GLN A 116 3.65 15.04 -15.41
N ARG A 117 4.95 14.89 -15.12
CA ARG A 117 6.04 15.28 -16.03
C ARG A 117 5.96 14.59 -17.39
N TYR A 118 5.40 13.38 -17.45
CA TYR A 118 5.30 12.59 -18.68
C TYR A 118 3.92 12.65 -19.34
N ASP A 119 3.01 13.48 -18.82
CA ASP A 119 1.73 13.73 -19.49
C ASP A 119 2.00 14.37 -20.85
N GLU A 120 1.19 14.04 -21.86
CA GLU A 120 1.42 14.48 -23.25
C GLU A 120 1.51 16.01 -23.39
N GLU A 121 0.80 16.75 -22.53
CA GLU A 121 0.83 18.22 -22.47
C GLU A 121 2.18 18.77 -21.95
N ASN A 122 2.93 17.95 -21.20
CA ASN A 122 4.17 18.32 -20.54
C ASN A 122 5.43 17.74 -21.23
N VAL A 123 5.25 16.94 -22.29
CA VAL A 123 6.34 16.34 -23.07
C VAL A 123 6.29 16.80 -24.52
N TYR A 124 7.25 17.63 -24.90
CA TYR A 124 7.48 17.90 -26.31
C TYR A 124 7.98 16.62 -27.01
N GLN A 125 7.13 16.05 -27.86
CA GLN A 125 7.49 14.98 -28.80
C GLN A 125 8.49 15.54 -29.82
N VAL A 126 9.79 15.41 -29.55
CA VAL A 126 10.80 15.72 -30.55
C VAL A 126 10.80 14.56 -31.54
N ALA A 127 10.32 14.81 -32.77
CA ALA A 127 10.57 13.91 -33.90
C ALA A 127 12.06 13.53 -33.87
N ARG A 128 12.40 12.24 -34.00
CA ARG A 128 13.80 11.78 -34.05
C ARG A 128 14.49 12.45 -35.23
N SER A 129 15.03 13.63 -34.95
CA SER A 129 15.92 14.38 -35.81
C SER A 129 17.14 13.50 -36.04
N GLY A 130 17.78 13.63 -37.21
CA GLY A 130 19.15 13.15 -37.45
C GLY A 130 20.18 13.90 -36.60
N ARG A 131 19.90 14.08 -35.30
CA ARG A 131 20.73 14.75 -34.31
C ARG A 131 21.94 13.88 -34.03
N VAL A 132 23.11 14.44 -34.29
CA VAL A 132 24.34 14.00 -33.66
C VAL A 132 24.24 14.37 -32.18
N THR A 133 24.38 13.39 -31.30
CA THR A 133 24.44 13.59 -29.85
C THR A 133 25.86 13.31 -29.39
N CYS A 134 26.52 14.30 -28.80
CA CYS A 134 27.76 14.10 -28.07
C CYS A 134 27.48 14.02 -26.56
N ASN A 135 28.19 13.14 -25.88
CA ASN A 135 28.18 13.09 -24.42
C ASN A 135 29.24 14.07 -23.93
N VAL A 136 28.93 14.88 -22.92
CA VAL A 136 29.91 15.82 -22.33
C VAL A 136 29.94 15.63 -20.83
N TRP A 137 31.13 15.79 -20.25
CA TRP A 137 31.34 15.90 -18.83
C TRP A 137 31.81 17.32 -18.52
N GLY A 138 31.32 17.90 -17.44
CA GLY A 138 31.79 19.21 -17.00
C GLY A 138 31.54 19.39 -15.52
N TRP A 139 32.26 20.33 -14.92
CA TRP A 139 32.14 20.63 -13.50
C TRP A 139 32.01 22.14 -13.28
N ILE A 140 31.41 22.51 -12.15
CA ILE A 140 31.21 23.89 -11.72
C ILE A 140 31.64 24.03 -10.27
N PHE A 141 31.98 25.24 -9.87
CA PHE A 141 32.38 25.55 -8.49
C PHE A 141 31.86 26.94 -8.08
N LEU A 142 32.06 27.32 -6.82
CA LEU A 142 31.46 28.52 -6.24
C LEU A 142 31.75 29.81 -7.03
N HIS A 143 32.90 29.90 -7.70
CA HIS A 143 33.34 31.13 -8.39
C HIS A 143 33.23 31.03 -9.92
N GLY A 144 32.70 29.94 -10.46
CA GLY A 144 32.55 29.81 -11.91
C GLY A 144 32.32 28.40 -12.43
N VAL A 145 32.56 28.27 -13.73
CA VAL A 145 32.46 27.03 -14.48
C VAL A 145 33.87 26.49 -14.67
N GLY A 146 34.05 25.18 -14.50
CA GLY A 146 35.29 24.49 -14.80
C GLY A 146 35.34 24.02 -16.25
N GLU A 147 36.28 23.14 -16.55
CA GLU A 147 36.44 22.56 -17.89
C GLU A 147 35.26 21.66 -18.28
N VAL A 148 34.97 21.63 -19.59
CA VAL A 148 34.00 20.74 -20.22
C VAL A 148 34.73 19.85 -21.22
N THR A 149 34.55 18.55 -21.11
CA THR A 149 35.20 17.53 -21.93
C THR A 149 34.17 16.69 -22.67
N GLU A 150 34.37 16.51 -23.97
CA GLU A 150 33.59 15.55 -24.74
C GLU A 150 33.97 14.12 -24.37
N ILE A 151 32.96 13.28 -24.12
CA ILE A 151 33.12 11.86 -23.82
C ILE A 151 32.90 11.10 -25.13
N GLU A 152 33.98 10.59 -25.70
CA GLU A 152 33.91 9.74 -26.87
C GLU A 152 33.34 8.36 -26.50
N GLY A 153 32.19 8.02 -27.09
CA GLY A 153 31.56 6.72 -26.88
C GLY A 153 30.81 6.60 -25.55
N ARG A 154 30.96 5.46 -24.88
CA ARG A 154 30.15 5.09 -23.71
C ARG A 154 30.80 5.58 -22.42
N PHE A 155 30.05 6.30 -21.60
CA PHE A 155 30.49 6.72 -20.28
C PHE A 155 30.58 5.52 -19.32
N THR A 156 31.80 5.18 -18.90
CA THR A 156 32.11 4.10 -17.96
C THR A 156 32.83 4.65 -16.73
N SER A 157 32.97 3.81 -15.70
CA SER A 157 33.70 4.20 -14.48
C SER A 157 35.17 4.51 -14.74
N ASP A 158 35.81 3.84 -15.71
CA ASP A 158 37.22 4.07 -16.04
C ASP A 158 37.38 5.43 -16.74
N THR A 159 36.52 5.73 -17.73
CA THR A 159 36.50 7.05 -18.39
C THR A 159 36.20 8.17 -17.39
N TYR A 160 35.40 7.90 -16.36
CA TYR A 160 35.12 8.89 -15.33
C TYR A 160 36.35 9.20 -14.47
N LEU A 161 37.10 8.17 -14.05
CA LEU A 161 38.33 8.36 -13.28
C LEU A 161 39.40 9.10 -14.07
N GLU A 162 39.54 8.78 -15.35
CA GLU A 162 40.45 9.46 -16.27
C GLU A 162 40.11 10.95 -16.39
N ILE A 163 38.83 11.30 -16.56
CA ILE A 163 38.39 12.70 -16.61
C ILE A 163 38.68 13.43 -15.28
N LEU A 164 38.46 12.77 -14.13
CA LEU A 164 38.78 13.39 -12.84
C LEU A 164 40.29 13.66 -12.68
N GLU A 165 41.12 12.67 -13.02
CA GLU A 165 42.57 12.71 -12.83
C GLU A 165 43.27 13.65 -13.82
N GLU A 166 42.85 13.64 -15.08
CA GLU A 166 43.52 14.35 -16.18
C GLU A 166 42.91 15.74 -16.46
N VAL A 167 41.62 15.95 -16.17
CA VAL A 167 40.94 17.22 -16.48
C VAL A 167 40.62 18.01 -15.22
N MET A 168 39.86 17.42 -14.30
CA MET A 168 39.32 18.16 -13.16
C MET A 168 40.41 18.57 -12.18
N LEU A 169 41.23 17.62 -11.70
CA LEU A 169 42.23 17.88 -10.67
C LEU A 169 43.31 18.90 -11.10
N PRO A 170 43.90 18.81 -12.31
CA PRO A 170 44.88 19.80 -12.77
C PRO A 170 44.25 21.19 -12.90
N SER A 171 43.02 21.26 -13.41
CA SER A 171 42.29 22.51 -13.56
C SER A 171 42.02 23.15 -12.20
N VAL A 172 41.51 22.39 -11.22
CA VAL A 172 41.31 22.87 -9.83
C VAL A 172 42.60 23.43 -9.23
N ARG A 173 43.74 22.77 -9.43
CA ARG A 173 45.05 23.25 -8.95
C ARG A 173 45.46 24.56 -9.62
N SER A 174 45.22 24.71 -10.92
CA SER A 174 45.55 25.93 -11.67
C SER A 174 44.71 27.15 -11.26
N TYR A 175 43.47 26.94 -10.81
CA TYR A 175 42.60 28.03 -10.36
C TYR A 175 43.05 28.67 -9.03
N ALA A 176 44.11 28.13 -8.39
CA ALA A 176 44.73 28.68 -7.17
C ALA A 176 43.70 29.15 -6.14
N LEU A 177 42.66 28.32 -5.94
CA LEU A 177 41.47 28.73 -5.22
C LEU A 177 41.82 29.08 -3.76
N PRO A 178 41.30 30.18 -3.20
CA PRO A 178 41.65 30.67 -1.85
C PRO A 178 41.05 29.85 -0.70
N PHE A 179 40.73 28.58 -0.96
CA PHE A 179 40.07 27.66 -0.02
C PHE A 179 41.11 26.77 0.68
N PRO A 180 40.78 26.23 1.87
CA PRO A 180 41.67 25.28 2.56
C PRO A 180 42.01 24.08 1.68
N GLU A 181 43.09 23.36 2.00
CA GLU A 181 43.66 22.19 1.28
C GLU A 181 42.67 21.05 0.93
N THR A 182 41.41 21.15 1.38
CA THR A 182 40.34 20.17 1.15
C THR A 182 39.21 20.79 0.31
N ILE A 183 38.95 20.19 -0.85
CA ILE A 183 37.77 20.49 -1.67
C ILE A 183 36.60 19.57 -1.30
N LEU A 184 35.38 20.11 -1.24
CA LEU A 184 34.16 19.31 -1.14
C LEU A 184 33.69 18.95 -2.55
N PHE A 185 33.86 17.69 -2.94
CA PHE A 185 33.42 17.20 -4.24
C PHE A 185 32.01 16.60 -4.17
N MET A 186 31.09 17.16 -4.95
CA MET A 186 29.69 16.73 -5.01
C MET A 186 29.38 16.14 -6.38
N GLN A 187 28.82 14.92 -6.40
CA GLN A 187 28.42 14.20 -7.60
C GLN A 187 27.08 13.48 -7.35
N ASP A 188 26.40 13.07 -8.41
CA ASP A 188 25.19 12.26 -8.31
C ASP A 188 25.51 10.79 -7.98
N ASN A 189 24.48 10.00 -7.65
CA ASN A 189 24.62 8.59 -7.28
C ASN A 189 24.55 7.64 -8.50
N CYS A 190 25.03 8.07 -9.67
CA CYS A 190 25.04 7.24 -10.88
C CYS A 190 25.91 5.98 -10.67
N PRO A 191 25.55 4.80 -11.24
CA PRO A 191 26.33 3.57 -11.10
C PRO A 191 27.81 3.72 -11.49
N VAL A 192 28.12 4.61 -12.44
CA VAL A 192 29.50 4.87 -12.88
C VAL A 192 30.34 5.56 -11.80
N HIS A 193 29.72 6.41 -10.97
CA HIS A 193 30.36 7.14 -9.87
C HIS A 193 30.53 6.29 -8.60
N THR A 194 29.84 5.15 -8.52
CA THR A 194 29.80 4.28 -7.32
C THR A 194 30.46 2.92 -7.52
N ALA A 195 31.06 2.69 -8.70
CA ALA A 195 31.72 1.44 -9.03
C ALA A 195 32.90 1.14 -8.08
N ARG A 196 33.19 -0.16 -7.85
CA ARG A 196 34.14 -0.61 -6.82
C ARG A 196 35.57 -0.07 -6.99
N GLY A 197 35.99 0.32 -8.20
CA GLY A 197 37.28 0.98 -8.43
C GLY A 197 37.46 2.31 -7.68
N TYR A 198 36.35 2.98 -7.32
CA TYR A 198 36.31 4.22 -6.56
C TYR A 198 36.57 4.03 -5.05
N LYS A 199 36.25 2.85 -4.49
CA LYS A 199 36.23 2.63 -3.02
C LYS A 199 37.61 2.58 -2.34
N GLY A 200 38.70 2.75 -3.08
CA GLY A 200 40.07 2.75 -2.57
C GLY A 200 40.75 4.12 -2.49
N LYS A 201 40.19 5.17 -3.11
CA LYS A 201 40.71 6.54 -3.00
C LYS A 201 39.77 7.32 -2.07
N PRO A 202 40.23 7.80 -0.89
CA PRO A 202 39.36 8.52 0.03
C PRO A 202 38.74 9.74 -0.66
N CYS A 203 37.47 10.04 -0.34
CA CYS A 203 36.81 11.31 -0.69
C CYS A 203 37.50 12.56 -0.07
N ARG A 204 38.64 12.36 0.59
CA ARG A 204 39.66 13.33 0.96
C ARG A 204 40.89 12.99 0.12
N ALA A 205 41.10 13.70 -0.97
CA ALA A 205 42.39 13.64 -1.64
C ALA A 205 43.36 14.50 -0.82
N ASP A 206 44.19 13.87 0.02
CA ASP A 206 45.33 14.53 0.62
C ASP A 206 46.39 14.71 -0.48
N PHE A 207 46.62 15.96 -0.90
CA PHE A 207 47.51 16.32 -2.00
C PHE A 207 48.94 16.64 -1.55
N ASN A 208 49.51 15.87 -0.63
CA ASN A 208 50.92 16.01 -0.29
C ASN A 208 51.80 15.26 -1.29
N GLY A 209 52.38 16.04 -2.21
CA GLY A 209 53.41 15.63 -3.15
C GLY A 209 54.21 16.86 -3.59
N HIS A 210 55.24 17.15 -2.78
CA HIS A 210 56.20 18.27 -2.77
C HIS A 210 55.81 19.51 -1.95
#